data_AF-A0A972BQT0-F1
#
_entry.id   AF-A0A972BQT0-F1
#
_cell.length_a   1.000
_cell.length_b   1.000
_cell.length_c   1.000
_cell.angle_alpha   90.00
_cell.angle_beta   90.00
_cell.angle_gamma   90.00
#
_symmetry.space_group_name_H-M   'P 1'
#
loop_
_entity.id
_entity.type
_entity.pdbx_description
1 polymer ?
#
loop_
_entity_poly.entity_id
_entity_poly.type
_entity_poly.pdbx_seq_one_letter_code
_entity_poly.pdbx_strand_id
1 'polypeptide(L)'
;MRIPGDFSNIAGIYNKNKAVSKIERIQDVKGKKDAVILSDRARDYQIAFKAVHQIPDIREEKIRQLEEKYSSGTYQISGKEVAEKNIE
;
A
#
# COMPACT_ATOMS: atom_id res chain seq x y z
N MET A 1 -40.05 42.38 -62.31
CA MET A 1 -39.87 43.44 -61.30
C MET A 1 -39.39 42.81 -59.99
N ARG A 2 -38.41 43.45 -59.34
CA ARG A 2 -37.63 42.91 -58.20
C ARG A 2 -38.42 42.98 -56.89
N ILE A 3 -38.42 41.89 -56.11
CA ILE A 3 -38.86 41.88 -54.71
C ILE A 3 -37.59 42.02 -53.85
N PRO A 4 -37.49 43.02 -52.96
CA PRO A 4 -36.32 43.19 -52.12
C PRO A 4 -36.39 42.18 -50.95
N GLY A 5 -35.48 41.20 -50.94
CA GLY A 5 -35.31 40.27 -49.82
C GLY A 5 -34.38 40.88 -48.77
N ASP A 6 -34.87 40.94 -47.53
CA ASP A 6 -34.16 41.44 -46.36
C ASP A 6 -33.08 40.41 -45.90
N PHE A 7 -31.81 40.71 -46.13
CA PHE A 7 -30.67 39.81 -45.86
C PHE A 7 -30.08 39.97 -44.44
N SER A 8 -30.85 40.46 -43.48
CA SER A 8 -30.33 40.84 -42.15
C SER A 8 -30.01 39.67 -41.19
N ASN A 9 -30.29 38.41 -41.55
CA ASN A 9 -30.16 37.25 -40.64
C ASN A 9 -28.91 36.37 -40.82
N ILE A 10 -27.97 36.75 -41.69
CA ILE A 10 -26.75 35.95 -41.97
C ILE A 10 -25.59 36.34 -41.03
N ALA A 11 -25.65 37.49 -40.36
CA ALA A 11 -24.59 37.93 -39.43
C ALA A 11 -24.56 37.14 -38.10
N GLY A 12 -25.66 36.48 -37.72
CA GLY A 12 -25.78 35.75 -36.45
C GLY A 12 -25.08 34.38 -36.43
N ILE A 13 -24.77 33.80 -37.60
CA ILE A 13 -24.13 32.48 -37.71
C ILE A 13 -22.61 32.53 -37.61
N TYR A 14 -21.98 33.67 -37.88
CA TYR A 14 -20.52 33.83 -37.79
C TYR A 14 -20.02 34.13 -36.37
N ASN A 15 -20.92 34.48 -35.43
CA ASN A 15 -20.57 34.88 -34.07
C ASN A 15 -20.91 33.82 -33.00
N LYS A 16 -20.96 32.54 -33.39
CA LYS A 16 -21.06 31.39 -32.45
C LYS A 16 -19.70 30.84 -32.00
N ASN A 17 -18.65 31.66 -32.02
CA ASN A 17 -17.36 31.37 -31.37
C ASN A 17 -17.38 31.71 -29.87
N LYS A 18 -18.43 31.28 -29.14
CA LYS A 18 -18.49 31.43 -27.69
C LYS A 18 -19.24 30.25 -27.08
N ALA A 19 -18.54 29.55 -26.18
CA ALA A 19 -18.97 28.41 -25.37
C ALA A 19 -19.01 27.04 -26.09
N VAL A 20 -17.83 26.50 -26.39
CA VAL A 20 -17.67 25.04 -26.26
C VAL A 20 -17.76 24.74 -24.77
N SER A 21 -18.96 24.37 -24.35
CA SER A 21 -19.26 23.80 -23.05
C SER A 21 -18.22 22.76 -22.69
N LYS A 22 -17.43 23.08 -21.66
CA LYS A 22 -16.72 22.18 -20.77
C LYS A 22 -17.19 20.74 -20.94
N ILE A 23 -16.37 19.91 -21.58
CA ILE A 23 -16.58 18.47 -21.65
C ILE A 23 -16.75 18.02 -20.21
N GLU A 24 -17.97 17.62 -19.88
CA GLU A 24 -18.31 17.09 -18.58
C GLU A 24 -17.33 15.96 -18.28
N ARG A 25 -16.73 16.07 -17.09
CA ARG A 25 -15.79 15.15 -16.49
C ARG A 25 -16.02 13.74 -17.03
N ILE A 26 -14.99 13.19 -17.68
CA ILE A 26 -14.82 11.75 -17.85
C ILE A 26 -15.17 11.17 -16.48
N GLN A 27 -16.36 10.58 -16.34
CA GLN A 27 -16.70 9.83 -15.14
C GLN A 27 -15.67 8.73 -15.14
N ASP A 28 -14.66 8.93 -14.31
CA ASP A 28 -13.65 7.98 -13.93
C ASP A 28 -14.40 6.69 -13.71
N VAL A 29 -14.33 5.79 -14.70
CA VAL A 29 -14.89 4.44 -14.58
C VAL A 29 -13.97 3.81 -13.56
N LYS A 30 -14.25 4.07 -12.27
CA LYS A 30 -13.75 3.30 -11.16
C LYS A 30 -14.32 1.92 -11.42
N GLY A 31 -13.58 1.15 -12.23
CA GLY A 31 -13.75 -0.28 -12.36
C GLY A 31 -13.95 -0.80 -10.95
N LYS A 32 -15.00 -1.60 -10.77
CA LYS A 32 -15.31 -2.23 -9.49
C LYS A 32 -13.99 -2.71 -8.91
N LYS A 33 -13.57 -2.11 -7.79
CA LYS A 33 -12.32 -2.51 -7.15
C LYS A 33 -12.48 -3.98 -6.82
N ASP A 34 -11.63 -4.82 -7.38
CA ASP A 34 -11.63 -6.25 -7.06
C ASP A 34 -11.52 -6.39 -5.54
N ALA A 35 -12.56 -6.97 -4.95
CA ALA A 35 -12.61 -7.20 -3.52
C ALA A 35 -11.84 -8.48 -3.21
N VAL A 36 -10.65 -8.34 -2.63
CA VAL A 36 -9.88 -9.49 -2.13
C VAL A 36 -10.51 -9.94 -0.81
N ILE A 37 -11.24 -11.06 -0.84
CA ILE A 37 -11.73 -11.71 0.37
C ILE A 37 -10.62 -12.63 0.86
N LEU A 38 -9.89 -12.18 1.88
CA LEU A 38 -8.87 -12.98 2.53
C LEU A 38 -9.55 -13.99 3.46
N SER A 39 -9.14 -15.27 3.41
CA SER A 39 -9.60 -16.25 4.40
C SER A 39 -9.18 -15.82 5.80
N ASP A 40 -9.94 -16.20 6.83
CA ASP A 40 -9.64 -15.80 8.21
C ASP A 40 -8.25 -16.26 8.65
N ARG A 41 -7.84 -17.48 8.26
CA ARG A 41 -6.48 -18.00 8.52
C ARG A 41 -5.39 -17.14 7.88
N ALA A 42 -5.62 -16.63 6.67
CA ALA A 42 -4.65 -15.77 5.99
C ALA A 42 -4.57 -14.39 6.64
N ARG A 43 -5.66 -13.89 7.22
CA ARG A 43 -5.65 -12.67 8.05
C ARG A 43 -4.83 -12.89 9.32
N ASP A 44 -5.05 -14.01 10.01
CA ASP A 44 -4.30 -14.37 11.22
C ASP A 44 -2.80 -14.50 10.93
N TYR A 45 -2.45 -15.15 9.81
CA TYR A 45 -1.06 -15.27 9.37
C TYR A 45 -0.42 -13.90 9.11
N GLN A 46 -1.11 -12.99 8.41
CA GLN A 46 -0.59 -11.64 8.17
C GLN A 46 -0.37 -10.86 9.47
N ILE A 47 -1.25 -11.03 10.45
CA ILE A 47 -1.10 -10.40 11.77
C ILE A 47 0.13 -10.98 12.48
N ALA A 48 0.26 -12.30 12.53
CA ALA A 48 1.41 -12.96 13.15
C ALA A 48 2.72 -12.59 12.45
N PHE A 49 2.74 -12.57 11.12
CA PHE A 49 3.89 -12.17 10.32
C PHE A 49 4.33 -10.73 10.63
N LYS A 50 3.37 -9.79 10.68
CA LYS A 50 3.63 -8.40 11.06
C LYS A 50 4.17 -8.29 12.49
N ALA A 51 3.61 -9.05 13.42
CA ALA A 51 4.08 -9.06 14.81
C ALA A 51 5.53 -9.53 14.91
N VAL A 52 5.91 -10.59 14.17
CA VAL A 52 7.29 -11.07 14.12
C VAL A 52 8.24 -10.03 13.53
N HIS A 53 7.82 -9.30 12.49
CA HIS A 53 8.65 -8.24 11.87
C HIS A 53 8.79 -6.98 12.73
N GLN A 54 7.90 -6.77 13.69
CA GLN A 54 7.99 -5.65 14.64
C GLN A 54 8.96 -5.94 15.80
N ILE A 55 9.39 -7.20 15.95
CA ILE A 55 10.37 -7.57 16.98
C ILE A 55 11.72 -6.95 16.57
N PRO A 56 12.44 -6.31 17.50
CA PRO A 56 13.76 -5.77 17.20
C PRO A 56 14.73 -6.88 16.78
N ASP A 57 15.59 -6.57 15.81
CA ASP A 57 16.64 -7.47 15.33
C ASP A 57 17.55 -7.95 16.46
N ILE A 58 17.80 -7.07 17.44
CA ILE A 58 18.61 -7.35 18.62
C ILE A 58 17.71 -7.50 19.84
N ARG A 59 17.82 -8.65 20.51
CA ARG A 59 17.15 -8.92 21.78
C ARG A 59 18.06 -8.57 22.94
N GLU A 60 18.07 -7.29 23.31
CA GLU A 60 18.91 -6.76 24.40
C GLU A 60 18.69 -7.49 25.73
N GLU A 61 17.44 -7.89 26.03
CA GLU A 61 17.12 -8.67 27.23
C GLU A 61 17.93 -9.98 27.31
N LYS A 62 18.03 -10.71 26.19
CA LYS A 62 18.79 -11.96 26.12
C LYS A 62 20.29 -11.71 26.27
N ILE A 63 20.79 -10.62 25.69
CA ILE A 63 22.20 -10.24 25.82
C ILE A 63 22.51 -9.95 27.29
N ARG A 64 21.70 -9.12 27.95
CA ARG A 64 21.90 -8.79 29.37
C ARG A 64 21.86 -10.02 30.28
N GLN A 65 20.93 -10.95 30.04
CA GLN A 65 20.89 -12.22 30.77
C GLN A 65 22.14 -13.06 30.56
N LEU A 66 22.69 -13.08 29.34
CA LEU A 66 23.95 -13.77 29.06
C LEU A 66 25.11 -13.08 29.77
N GLU A 67 25.22 -11.75 29.67
CA GLU A 67 26.26 -10.95 30.34
C GLU A 67 26.26 -11.17 31.87
N GLU A 68 25.07 -11.26 32.48
CA GLU A 68 24.93 -11.56 33.90
C GLU A 68 25.43 -12.98 34.24
N LYS A 69 25.09 -13.98 33.43
CA LYS A 69 25.58 -15.35 33.59
C LYS A 69 27.09 -15.45 33.41
N TYR A 70 27.65 -14.72 32.44
CA TYR A 70 29.09 -14.62 32.23
C TYR A 70 29.78 -13.96 33.44
N SER A 71 29.25 -12.83 33.91
CA SER A 71 29.83 -12.07 35.03
C SER A 71 29.74 -12.82 36.36
N SER A 72 28.66 -13.59 36.58
CA SER A 72 28.50 -14.44 37.76
C SER A 72 29.29 -15.75 37.68
N GLY A 73 29.96 -16.04 36.56
CA GLY A 73 30.68 -17.30 36.34
C GLY A 73 29.77 -18.53 36.23
N THR A 74 28.46 -18.34 36.09
CA THR A 74 27.47 -19.43 35.98
C THR A 74 27.17 -19.81 34.54
N TYR A 75 27.84 -19.17 33.58
CA TYR A 75 27.74 -19.55 32.18
C TYR A 75 28.46 -20.88 31.92
N GLN A 76 27.69 -21.96 31.82
CA GLN A 76 28.21 -23.30 31.57
C GLN A 76 27.52 -23.91 30.35
N ILE A 77 28.32 -24.25 29.34
CA ILE A 77 27.88 -24.97 28.14
C ILE A 77 28.46 -26.38 28.19
N SER A 78 27.64 -27.39 27.98
CA SER A 78 28.06 -28.77 27.81
C SER A 78 28.56 -29.05 26.38
N GLY A 79 29.46 -30.02 26.23
CA GLY A 79 29.91 -30.45 24.90
C GLY A 79 28.77 -30.95 24.00
N LYS A 80 27.66 -31.43 24.60
CA LYS A 80 26.44 -31.84 23.88
C LYS A 80 25.73 -30.65 23.26
N GLU A 81 25.56 -29.56 24.00
CA GLU A 81 24.93 -28.33 23.49
C GLU A 81 25.71 -27.72 22.32
N VAL A 82 27.05 -27.79 22.38
CA VAL A 82 27.90 -27.37 21.26
C VAL A 82 27.71 -28.28 20.05
N ALA A 83 27.70 -29.60 20.25
CA ALA A 83 27.54 -30.56 19.17
C ALA A 83 26.17 -30.44 18.48
N GLU A 84 25.09 -30.30 19.26
CA GLU A 84 23.74 -30.08 18.74
C GLU A 84 23.69 -28.83 17.86
N LYS A 85 24.35 -27.74 18.26
CA LYS A 85 24.37 -26.50 17.47
C LYS A 85 25.13 -26.61 16.14
N ASN A 86 26.08 -27.53 16.03
CA ASN A 86 26.83 -27.74 14.79
C ASN A 86 26.10 -28.67 13.80
N ILE A 87 25.13 -29.46 14.28
CA ILE A 87 24.36 -30.42 13.47
C ILE A 87 23.03 -29.81 13.00
N GLU A 88 22.48 -28.86 13.76
CA GLU A 88 21.34 -28.02 13.37
C GLU A 88 21.64 -27.17 12.13
#